data_AF-H0T152-F1
#
_entry.id   AF-H0T152-F1
#
_cell.length_a   1.000
_cell.length_b   1.000
_cell.length_c   1.000
_cell.angle_alpha   90.00
_cell.angle_beta   90.00
_cell.angle_gamma   90.00
#
_symmetry.space_group_name_H-M   'P 1'
#
loop_
_entity.id
_entity.type
_entity.pdbx_description
1 polymer ?
#
loop_
_entity_poly.entity_id
_entity_poly.type
_entity_poly.pdbx_seq_one_letter_code
_entity_poly.pdbx_strand_id
1 'polypeptide(L)'
;MGQAQRRRQELIDCHDCGNAVSFSAVACPHCGSTEPAGPAVQSRRELRRLRMEATNDRRLVVVTVLCTGLGTLYGALTGAGGAASLWSALFYGFIGAVIGVPAAFVINVSRSLFD
;
A
#
# COMPACT_ATOMS: atom_id res chain seq x y z
N MET A 1 2.78 44.88 -7.16
CA MET A 1 2.04 44.01 -8.10
C MET A 1 2.07 42.55 -7.62
N GLY A 2 1.57 42.24 -6.41
CA GLY A 2 1.85 40.96 -5.73
C GLY A 2 0.65 40.10 -5.32
N GLN A 3 -0.57 40.42 -5.76
CA GLN A 3 -1.79 39.74 -5.27
C GLN A 3 -2.54 38.87 -6.30
N ALA A 4 -2.21 38.97 -7.59
CA ALA A 4 -2.90 38.20 -8.63
C ALA A 4 -2.49 36.71 -8.62
N GLN A 5 -1.30 36.38 -8.11
CA GLN A 5 -0.71 35.04 -8.25
C GLN A 5 -1.03 34.05 -7.11
N ARG A 6 -1.35 34.53 -5.90
CA ARG A 6 -1.76 33.66 -4.76
C ARG A 6 -3.24 33.22 -4.82
N ARG A 7 -4.02 33.78 -5.75
CA ARG A 7 -5.48 33.64 -5.84
C ARG A 7 -5.95 32.70 -6.98
N ARG A 8 -5.08 31.82 -7.49
CA ARG A 8 -5.54 30.52 -7.98
C ARG A 8 -5.89 29.65 -6.76
N GLN A 9 -6.88 30.09 -5.99
CA GLN A 9 -7.67 29.14 -5.21
C GLN A 9 -8.19 28.15 -6.25
N GLU A 10 -7.97 26.86 -6.02
CA GLU A 10 -8.51 25.80 -6.86
C GLU A 10 -10.04 25.98 -6.85
N LEU A 11 -10.57 26.70 -7.84
CA LEU A 11 -12.00 26.79 -8.06
C LEU A 11 -12.38 25.48 -8.75
N ILE A 12 -13.22 24.71 -8.07
CA ILE A 12 -13.84 23.50 -8.59
C ILE A 12 -15.26 23.82 -9.00
N ASP A 13 -15.83 23.04 -9.92
CA ASP A 13 -17.23 23.18 -10.27
C ASP A 13 -18.08 22.45 -9.24
N CYS A 14 -19.12 23.12 -8.74
CA CYS A 14 -20.05 22.51 -7.80
C CYS A 14 -20.73 21.31 -8.44
N HIS A 15 -20.69 20.14 -7.78
CA HIS A 15 -21.26 18.89 -8.29
C HIS A 15 -22.76 19.01 -8.66
N ASP A 16 -23.52 19.80 -7.90
CA ASP A 16 -24.98 19.86 -8.06
C ASP A 16 -25.46 20.95 -9.04
N CYS A 17 -24.74 22.07 -9.16
CA CYS A 17 -25.17 23.19 -10.01
C CYS A 17 -24.16 23.64 -11.07
N GLY A 18 -22.94 23.07 -11.09
CA GLY A 18 -21.92 23.36 -12.10
C GLY A 18 -21.26 24.74 -12.01
N ASN A 19 -21.60 25.58 -11.03
CA ASN A 19 -20.95 26.87 -10.84
C ASN A 19 -19.60 26.73 -10.14
N ALA A 20 -18.64 27.59 -10.50
CA ALA A 20 -17.31 27.59 -9.92
C ALA A 20 -17.34 28.03 -8.45
N VAL A 21 -16.78 27.21 -7.56
CA VAL A 21 -16.73 27.40 -6.12
C VAL A 21 -15.34 27.09 -5.60
N SER A 22 -14.95 27.73 -4.49
CA SER A 22 -13.66 27.43 -3.86
C SER A 22 -13.62 26.00 -3.34
N PHE A 23 -12.50 25.29 -3.52
CA PHE A 23 -12.28 23.95 -2.95
C PHE A 23 -12.51 23.87 -1.43
N SER A 24 -12.32 24.97 -0.70
CA SER A 24 -12.52 25.04 0.75
C SER A 24 -13.92 25.55 1.16
N ALA A 25 -14.86 25.72 0.23
CA ALA A 25 -16.21 26.18 0.55
C ALA A 25 -17.01 25.08 1.25
N VAL A 26 -17.51 25.37 2.46
CA VAL A 26 -18.37 24.46 3.24
C VAL A 26 -19.76 24.32 2.62
N ALA A 27 -20.21 25.32 1.87
CA ALA A 27 -21.45 25.26 1.11
C ALA A 27 -21.30 26.04 -0.21
N CYS A 28 -22.00 25.59 -1.24
CA CYS A 28 -22.08 26.30 -2.52
C CYS A 28 -22.89 27.60 -2.35
N PRO A 29 -22.32 28.78 -2.64
CA PRO A 29 -23.04 30.06 -2.54
C PRO A 29 -24.13 30.24 -3.61
N HIS A 30 -24.16 29.39 -4.65
CA HIS A 30 -25.11 29.49 -5.76
C HIS A 30 -26.36 28.62 -5.56
N CYS A 31 -26.21 27.40 -5.03
CA CYS A 31 -27.32 26.46 -4.86
C CYS A 31 -27.57 26.01 -3.42
N GLY A 32 -26.68 26.34 -2.48
CA GLY A 32 -26.80 25.95 -1.07
C GLY A 32 -26.37 24.52 -0.75
N SER A 33 -25.81 23.77 -1.72
CA SER A 33 -25.28 22.42 -1.47
C SER A 33 -24.20 22.42 -0.40
N THR A 34 -24.30 21.54 0.60
CA THR A 34 -23.33 21.41 1.70
C THR A 34 -22.11 20.56 1.33
N GLU A 35 -22.11 19.92 0.17
CA GLU A 35 -20.99 19.11 -0.35
C GLU A 35 -20.65 19.54 -1.78
N PRO A 36 -20.13 20.76 -1.98
CA PRO A 36 -19.89 21.30 -3.32
C PRO A 36 -18.90 20.49 -4.16
N ALA A 37 -17.95 19.80 -3.54
CA ALA A 37 -16.97 18.95 -4.23
C ALA A 37 -17.52 17.59 -4.69
N GLY A 38 -18.71 17.20 -4.20
CA GLY A 38 -19.28 15.88 -4.45
C GLY A 38 -18.53 14.75 -3.73
N PRO A 39 -18.95 13.49 -3.94
CA PRO A 39 -18.28 12.33 -3.38
C PRO A 39 -16.85 12.24 -3.92
N ALA A 40 -15.89 11.90 -3.06
CA ALA A 40 -14.49 11.73 -3.45
C ALA A 40 -14.37 10.66 -4.56
N VAL A 41 -14.23 11.11 -5.82
CA VAL A 41 -14.09 10.21 -6.97
C VAL A 41 -12.65 9.74 -7.01
N GLN A 42 -12.39 8.57 -6.40
CA GLN A 42 -11.06 8.00 -6.38
C GLN A 42 -10.57 7.77 -7.83
N SER A 43 -9.40 8.29 -8.15
CA SER A 43 -8.92 8.28 -9.53
C SER A 43 -8.71 6.83 -10.01
N ARG A 44 -9.05 6.53 -11.28
CA ARG A 44 -8.76 5.19 -11.85
C ARG A 44 -7.27 4.84 -11.77
N ARG A 45 -6.39 5.84 -11.68
CA ARG A 45 -4.95 5.66 -11.46
C ARG A 45 -4.63 5.19 -10.04
N GLU A 46 -5.22 5.79 -9.01
CA GLU A 46 -5.08 5.31 -7.63
C GLU A 46 -5.63 3.90 -7.47
N LEU A 47 -6.82 3.63 -8.02
CA LEU A 47 -7.42 2.30 -7.97
C LEU A 47 -6.52 1.23 -8.62
N ARG A 48 -5.79 1.59 -9.68
CA ARG A 48 -4.78 0.71 -10.28
C ARG A 48 -3.55 0.53 -9.38
N ARG A 49 -3.03 1.61 -8.78
CA ARG A 49 -1.91 1.54 -7.82
C ARG A 49 -2.24 0.65 -6.62
N LEU A 50 -3.40 0.83 -6.01
CA LEU A 50 -3.83 0.02 -4.87
C LEU A 50 -3.92 -1.47 -5.20
N ARG A 51 -4.37 -1.82 -6.42
CA ARG A 51 -4.38 -3.23 -6.88
C ARG A 51 -2.98 -3.79 -7.08
N MET A 52 -2.04 -2.98 -7.57
CA MET A 52 -0.64 -3.37 -7.75
C MET A 52 0.04 -3.58 -6.39
N GLU A 53 -0.18 -2.67 -5.44
CA GLU A 53 0.32 -2.77 -4.06
C GLU A 53 -0.25 -4.03 -3.36
N ALA A 54 -1.57 -4.27 -3.45
CA ALA A 54 -2.19 -5.46 -2.84
C ALA A 54 -1.64 -6.78 -3.41
N THR A 55 -1.33 -6.83 -4.70
CA THR A 55 -0.77 -8.04 -5.33
C THR A 55 0.68 -8.26 -4.93
N ASN A 56 1.46 -7.17 -4.82
CA ASN A 56 2.84 -7.19 -4.36
C ASN A 56 2.93 -7.67 -2.89
N ASP A 57 2.09 -7.10 -2.02
CA ASP A 57 2.04 -7.46 -0.59
C ASP A 57 1.73 -8.94 -0.40
N ARG A 58 0.76 -9.47 -1.16
CA ARG A 58 0.43 -10.89 -1.09
C ARG A 58 1.62 -11.79 -1.43
N ARG A 59 2.41 -11.43 -2.45
CA ARG A 59 3.58 -12.21 -2.87
C ARG A 59 4.70 -12.15 -1.84
N LEU A 60 4.96 -10.96 -1.30
CA LEU A 60 5.93 -10.75 -0.23
C LEU A 60 5.59 -11.58 1.01
N VAL A 61 4.33 -11.54 1.44
CA VAL A 61 3.84 -12.32 2.59
C VAL A 61 3.99 -13.82 2.33
N VAL A 62 3.57 -14.31 1.16
CA VAL A 62 3.63 -15.75 0.84
C VAL A 62 5.06 -16.29 0.88
N VAL A 63 6.01 -15.62 0.22
CA VAL A 63 7.41 -16.08 0.17
C VAL A 63 8.06 -16.02 1.56
N THR A 64 7.82 -14.95 2.32
CA THR A 64 8.37 -14.79 3.67
C THR A 64 7.84 -15.87 4.61
N VAL A 65 6.53 -16.14 4.59
CA VAL A 65 5.90 -17.19 5.40
C VAL A 65 6.43 -18.57 5.02
N LEU A 66 6.60 -18.86 3.72
CA LEU A 66 7.16 -20.13 3.24
C LEU A 66 8.59 -20.34 3.73
N CYS A 67 9.49 -19.37 3.51
CA CYS A 67 10.88 -19.50 3.94
C CYS A 67 11.01 -19.60 5.46
N THR A 68 10.24 -18.79 6.21
CA THR A 68 10.22 -18.84 7.67
C THR A 68 9.69 -20.19 8.17
N GLY A 69 8.57 -20.67 7.62
CA GLY A 69 7.94 -21.94 8.00
C GLY A 69 8.81 -23.16 7.67
N LEU A 70 9.48 -23.16 6.52
CA LEU A 70 10.43 -24.21 6.16
C LEU A 70 11.66 -24.19 7.08
N GLY A 71 12.17 -23.00 7.40
CA GLY A 71 13.27 -22.83 8.35
C GLY A 71 12.92 -23.30 9.76
N THR A 72 11.77 -22.90 10.29
CA THR A 72 11.33 -23.34 11.63
C THR A 72 11.13 -24.85 11.68
N LEU A 73 10.49 -25.44 10.66
CA LEU A 73 10.30 -26.89 10.56
C LEU A 73 11.64 -27.63 10.50
N TYR A 74 12.57 -27.16 9.67
CA TYR A 74 13.90 -27.75 9.56
C TYR A 74 14.67 -27.69 10.89
N GLY A 75 14.65 -26.53 11.57
CA GLY A 75 15.31 -26.36 12.86
C GLY A 75 14.69 -27.19 13.98
N ALA A 76 13.37 -27.41 13.95
CA ALA A 76 12.67 -28.28 14.89
C ALA A 76 13.02 -29.76 14.68
N LEU A 77 13.14 -30.21 13.42
CA LEU A 77 13.47 -31.60 13.07
C LEU A 77 14.93 -31.95 13.32
N THR A 78 15.85 -31.01 13.16
CA THR A 78 17.30 -31.23 13.25
C THR A 78 17.90 -30.84 14.61
N GLY A 79 17.12 -30.17 15.48
CA GLY A 79 17.58 -29.77 16.81
C GLY A 79 17.83 -30.97 17.73
N ALA A 80 18.82 -30.85 18.61
CA ALA A 80 19.30 -31.92 19.51
C ALA A 80 18.31 -32.36 20.63
N GLY A 81 17.01 -32.06 20.48
CA GLY A 81 15.97 -32.34 21.48
C GLY A 81 15.95 -31.36 22.67
N GLY A 82 14.82 -31.32 23.39
CA GLY A 82 14.64 -30.45 24.56
C GLY A 82 14.59 -28.95 24.22
N ALA A 83 15.00 -28.07 25.15
CA ALA A 83 14.95 -26.62 24.93
C ALA A 83 15.84 -26.13 23.76
N ALA A 84 16.85 -26.91 23.35
CA ALA A 84 17.73 -26.59 22.23
C ALA A 84 17.01 -26.66 20.87
N SER A 85 15.94 -27.47 20.74
CA SER A 85 15.15 -27.53 19.50
C SER A 85 14.31 -26.27 19.27
N LEU A 86 13.92 -25.59 20.35
CA LEU A 86 13.21 -24.32 20.29
C LEU A 86 14.13 -23.22 19.75
N TRP A 87 15.38 -23.17 20.23
CA TRP A 87 16.38 -22.22 19.77
C TRP A 87 16.77 -22.47 18.31
N SER A 88 16.97 -23.72 17.90
CA SER A 88 17.25 -24.04 16.49
C SER A 88 16.07 -23.69 15.60
N ALA A 89 14.83 -23.99 15.99
CA ALA A 89 13.65 -23.60 15.23
C ALA A 89 13.54 -22.08 15.04
N LEU A 90 13.77 -21.29 16.09
CA LEU A 90 13.74 -19.82 16.01
C LEU A 90 14.87 -19.27 15.12
N PHE A 91 16.09 -19.79 15.25
CA PHE A 91 17.22 -19.37 14.43
C PHE A 91 17.01 -19.68 12.95
N TYR A 92 16.63 -20.92 12.61
CA TYR A 92 16.41 -21.30 11.21
C TYR A 92 15.17 -20.61 10.63
N GLY A 93 14.14 -20.35 11.43
CA GLY A 93 13.00 -19.51 11.04
C GLY A 93 13.42 -18.08 10.70
N PHE A 94 14.24 -17.45 11.53
CA PHE A 94 14.77 -16.11 11.29
C PHE A 94 15.63 -16.05 10.01
N ILE A 95 16.49 -17.04 9.78
CA ILE A 95 17.27 -17.16 8.53
C ILE A 95 16.33 -17.23 7.33
N GLY A 96 15.24 -18.01 7.44
CA GLY A 96 14.19 -18.07 6.43
C GLY A 96 13.57 -16.71 6.13
N ALA A 97 13.25 -15.91 7.15
CA ALA A 97 12.72 -14.56 6.97
C ALA A 97 13.73 -13.61 6.29
N VAL A 98 14.99 -13.65 6.72
CA VAL A 98 16.08 -12.82 6.16
C VAL A 98 16.32 -13.11 4.68
N ILE A 99 16.14 -14.36 4.24
CA ILE A 99 16.27 -14.76 2.83
C ILE A 99 14.97 -14.49 2.05
N GLY A 100 13.81 -14.75 2.66
CA GLY A 100 12.51 -14.66 2.01
C GLY A 100 12.13 -13.23 1.58
N VAL A 101 12.46 -12.22 2.39
CA VAL A 101 12.17 -10.81 2.07
C VAL A 101 12.91 -10.32 0.82
N PRO A 102 14.24 -10.42 0.70
CA PRO A 102 14.96 -10.02 -0.52
C PRO A 102 14.61 -10.91 -1.71
N ALA A 103 14.37 -12.22 -1.51
CA ALA A 103 13.90 -13.09 -2.59
C ALA A 103 12.58 -12.61 -3.16
N ALA A 104 11.60 -12.28 -2.31
CA ALA A 104 10.32 -11.75 -2.74
C ALA A 104 10.44 -10.39 -3.47
N PHE A 105 11.35 -9.52 -3.01
CA PHE A 105 11.65 -8.25 -3.67
C PHE A 105 12.18 -8.46 -5.10
N VAL A 106 13.19 -9.31 -5.28
CA VAL A 106 13.75 -9.65 -6.60
C VAL A 106 12.70 -10.25 -7.52
N ILE A 107 11.89 -11.15 -6.96
CA ILE A 107 10.78 -11.82 -7.63
C ILE A 107 9.72 -10.80 -8.09
N ASN A 108 9.43 -9.77 -7.31
CA ASN A 108 8.51 -8.68 -7.66
C ASN A 108 9.08 -7.75 -8.76
N VAL A 109 10.32 -7.31 -8.60
CA VAL A 109 11.00 -6.43 -9.58
C VAL A 109 11.20 -7.12 -10.93
N SER A 110 11.56 -8.40 -10.93
CA SER A 110 11.72 -9.15 -12.18
C SER A 110 10.39 -9.26 -12.93
N ARG A 111 9.26 -9.53 -12.25
CA ARG A 111 7.95 -9.49 -12.92
C ARG A 111 7.63 -8.13 -13.53
N SER A 112 7.90 -7.02 -12.85
CA SER A 112 7.63 -5.69 -13.41
C SER A 112 8.56 -5.31 -14.58
N LEU A 113 9.67 -6.03 -14.77
CA LEU A 113 10.59 -5.82 -15.90
C LEU A 113 10.24 -6.68 -17.11
N PHE A 114 9.55 -7.80 -16.90
CA PHE A 114 9.17 -8.75 -17.95
C PHE A 114 7.68 -8.70 -18.33
N ASP A 115 6.85 -7.93 -17.61
CA ASP A 115 5.51 -7.47 -18.02
C ASP A 115 5.59 -6.09 -18.72
#